data_AF-A0A8X6PM66-F1
#
_entry.id   AF-A0A8X6PM66-F1
#
_cell.length_a   1.000
_cell.length_b   1.000
_cell.length_c   1.000
_cell.angle_alpha   90.00
_cell.angle_beta   90.00
_cell.angle_gamma   90.00
#
_symmetry.space_group_name_H-M   'P 1'
#
loop_
_entity.id
_entity.type
_entity.pdbx_description
1 polymer ?
#
loop_
_entity_poly.entity_id
_entity_poly.type
_entity_poly.pdbx_seq_one_letter_code
_entity_poly.pdbx_strand_id
1 'polypeptide(L)'
;MVKTRSQATMADSGIAELLALLVEMKKSMEAGQEEMRIHVEKQVEGIKEHVFTCIGKIEDVQSVKREINEVKSEVQEKISFLEKRLCDLEERPINSLPSSEVIYSRPTVKSLTFDGQTSWSVFKTQFDVVSSSNGWTGRVKARTELKTRLQKPGESLQVLAADVERLMNLAYAECPLDIRESLAAQYFIDAIRDEDTQHSTRLMDAIDLKSALAYSMKYEAARTVSKTSEHVRSLEVEDSSKKKVDKFESLLNRLEKFLNNCITEKKKATRRNPNVTCWQCNRKGHLQRDCQAIKPNQEN
;
A
#
# COMPACT_ATOMS: atom_id res chain seq x y z
N MET A 1 22.49 -63.15 47.23
CA MET A 1 22.10 -61.73 47.26
C MET A 1 22.99 -60.82 46.36
N VAL A 2 23.32 -61.22 45.12
CA VAL A 2 24.28 -60.46 44.26
C VAL A 2 23.63 -59.75 43.07
N LYS A 3 22.37 -60.07 42.72
CA LYS A 3 21.71 -59.53 41.52
C LYS A 3 21.18 -58.08 41.64
N THR A 4 20.91 -57.60 42.85
CA THR A 4 20.29 -56.28 43.08
C THR A 4 21.28 -55.11 42.99
N ARG A 5 22.57 -55.32 43.29
CA ARG A 5 23.58 -54.25 43.28
C ARG A 5 23.97 -53.81 41.86
N SER A 6 24.01 -54.74 40.89
CA SER A 6 24.33 -54.40 39.48
C SER A 6 23.18 -53.71 38.73
N GLN A 7 21.92 -53.98 39.11
CA GLN A 7 20.76 -53.31 38.52
C GLN A 7 20.61 -51.87 39.02
N ALA A 8 20.98 -51.59 40.26
CA ALA A 8 21.01 -50.22 40.79
C ALA A 8 22.07 -49.36 40.08
N THR A 9 23.28 -49.89 39.87
CA THR A 9 24.36 -49.15 39.17
C THR A 9 24.06 -48.87 37.69
N MET A 10 23.34 -49.78 37.01
CA MET A 10 22.90 -49.57 35.62
C MET A 10 21.75 -48.54 35.52
N ALA A 11 20.86 -48.49 36.52
CA ALA A 11 19.79 -47.50 36.58
C ALA A 11 20.34 -46.09 36.86
N ASP A 12 21.33 -45.96 37.76
CA ASP A 12 22.00 -44.69 38.05
C ASP A 12 22.81 -44.17 36.85
N SER A 13 23.44 -45.07 36.08
CA SER A 13 24.13 -44.74 34.81
C SER A 13 23.17 -44.20 33.76
N GLY A 14 21.98 -44.79 33.61
CA GLY A 14 20.96 -44.33 32.65
C GLY A 14 20.33 -42.99 33.02
N ILE A 15 20.21 -42.68 34.32
CA ILE A 15 19.76 -41.37 34.79
C ILE A 15 20.81 -40.30 34.51
N ALA A 16 22.10 -40.60 34.72
CA ALA A 16 23.19 -39.68 34.40
C ALA A 16 23.25 -39.35 32.90
N GLU A 17 23.07 -40.34 32.02
CA GLU A 17 22.99 -40.13 30.57
C GLU A 17 21.78 -39.29 30.15
N LEU A 18 20.60 -39.51 30.74
CA LEU A 18 19.41 -38.70 30.47
C LEU A 18 19.59 -37.25 30.94
N LEU A 19 20.20 -37.03 32.10
CA LEU A 19 20.50 -35.69 32.59
C LEU A 19 21.51 -34.97 31.69
N ALA A 20 22.53 -35.68 31.21
CA ALA A 20 23.50 -35.12 30.26
C ALA A 20 22.81 -34.68 28.95
N LEU A 21 21.92 -35.52 28.40
CA LEU A 21 21.15 -35.17 27.19
C LEU A 21 20.21 -33.98 27.41
N LEU A 22 19.55 -33.88 28.57
CA LEU A 22 18.71 -32.73 28.90
C LEU A 22 19.52 -31.43 29.02
N VAL A 23 20.72 -31.49 29.60
CA VAL A 23 21.64 -30.36 29.70
C VAL A 23 22.12 -29.92 28.31
N GLU A 24 22.48 -30.88 27.44
CA GLU A 24 22.85 -30.58 26.05
C GLU A 24 21.70 -29.98 25.25
N MET A 25 20.48 -30.50 25.40
CA MET A 25 19.28 -29.93 24.76
C MET A 25 19.05 -28.49 25.22
N LYS A 26 19.07 -28.25 26.53
CA LYS A 26 18.89 -26.92 27.10
C LYS A 26 19.94 -25.94 26.57
N LYS A 27 21.21 -26.34 26.54
CA LYS A 27 22.30 -25.52 25.99
C LYS A 27 22.11 -25.23 24.51
N SER A 28 21.64 -26.20 23.72
CA SER A 28 21.36 -25.99 22.29
C SER A 28 20.16 -25.06 22.06
N MET A 29 19.15 -25.11 22.93
CA MET A 29 17.99 -24.21 22.87
C MET A 29 18.40 -22.78 23.21
N GLU A 30 19.17 -22.60 24.28
CA GLU A 30 19.69 -21.28 24.68
C GLU A 30 20.56 -20.68 23.57
N ALA A 31 21.44 -21.48 22.95
CA ALA A 31 22.24 -21.03 21.81
C ALA A 31 21.38 -20.66 20.59
N GLY A 32 20.35 -21.45 20.27
CA GLY A 32 19.43 -21.14 19.17
C GLY A 32 18.60 -19.88 19.40
N GLN A 33 18.18 -19.64 20.64
CA GLN A 33 17.49 -18.41 21.05
C GLN A 33 18.40 -17.19 20.94
N GLU A 34 19.67 -17.31 21.35
CA GLU A 34 20.64 -16.23 21.25
C GLU A 34 20.95 -15.88 19.78
N GLU A 35 21.16 -16.89 18.93
CA GLU A 35 21.33 -16.67 17.48
C GLU A 35 20.13 -15.96 16.84
N MET A 36 18.91 -16.37 17.22
CA MET A 36 17.69 -15.72 16.74
C MET A 36 17.61 -14.27 17.22
N ARG A 37 17.92 -14.02 18.50
CA ARG A 37 17.91 -12.66 19.06
C ARG A 37 18.89 -11.75 18.30
N ILE A 38 20.11 -12.21 18.07
CA ILE A 38 21.14 -11.47 17.31
C ILE A 38 20.68 -11.21 15.87
N HIS A 39 20.06 -12.20 15.21
CA HIS A 39 19.57 -12.03 13.84
C HIS A 39 18.46 -10.97 13.77
N VAL A 40 17.50 -11.04 14.69
CA VAL A 40 16.40 -10.07 14.77
C VAL A 40 16.93 -8.67 15.10
N GLU A 41 17.82 -8.53 16.08
CA GLU A 41 18.46 -7.25 16.42
C GLU A 41 19.19 -6.65 15.22
N LYS A 42 19.94 -7.47 14.47
CA LYS A 42 20.64 -7.05 13.25
C LYS A 42 19.67 -6.59 12.16
N GLN A 43 18.56 -7.30 11.96
CA GLN A 43 17.53 -6.91 10.99
C GLN A 43 16.87 -5.59 11.38
N VAL A 44 16.54 -5.43 12.67
CA VAL A 44 15.92 -4.21 13.20
C VAL A 44 16.84 -3.02 13.04
N GLU A 45 18.15 -3.17 13.31
CA GLU A 45 19.11 -2.06 13.13
C GLU A 45 19.25 -1.69 11.65
N GLY A 46 19.29 -2.67 10.74
CA GLY A 46 19.28 -2.39 9.30
C GLY A 46 18.02 -1.64 8.84
N ILE A 47 16.84 -2.04 9.32
CA ILE A 47 15.58 -1.34 9.03
C ILE A 47 15.64 0.10 9.55
N LYS A 48 16.19 0.30 10.75
CA LYS A 48 16.32 1.62 11.38
C LYS A 48 17.21 2.56 10.57
N GLU A 49 18.37 2.08 10.08
CA GLU A 49 19.24 2.86 9.18
C GLU A 49 18.53 3.26 7.87
N HIS A 50 17.79 2.32 7.27
CA HIS A 50 16.99 2.59 6.08
C HIS A 50 15.91 3.64 6.34
N VAL A 51 15.21 3.57 7.48
CA VAL A 51 14.18 4.55 7.87
C VAL A 51 14.79 5.94 8.05
N PHE A 52 15.92 6.08 8.74
CA PHE A 52 16.59 7.38 8.90
C PHE A 52 17.01 7.99 7.56
N THR A 53 17.54 7.18 6.65
CA THR A 53 17.89 7.61 5.30
C THR A 53 16.65 8.11 4.53
N CYS A 54 15.53 7.41 4.65
CA CYS A 54 14.27 7.82 4.02
C CYS A 54 13.73 9.13 4.62
N ILE A 55 13.82 9.31 5.94
CA ILE A 55 13.39 10.54 6.62
C ILE A 55 14.19 11.74 6.09
N GLY A 56 15.52 11.65 5.99
CA GLY A 56 16.33 12.74 5.44
C GLY A 56 15.95 13.12 4.02
N LYS A 57 15.73 12.12 3.14
CA LYS A 57 15.25 12.38 1.78
C LYS A 57 13.88 13.07 1.73
N ILE A 58 12.99 12.77 2.68
CA ILE A 58 11.67 13.41 2.77
C ILE A 58 11.82 14.88 3.20
N GLU A 59 12.71 15.20 4.13
CA GLU A 59 13.01 16.57 4.55
C GLU A 59 13.54 17.41 3.38
N ASP A 60 14.47 16.85 2.58
CA ASP A 60 14.99 17.51 1.37
C ASP A 60 13.87 17.83 0.37
N VAL A 61 13.00 16.85 0.08
CA VAL A 61 11.84 17.04 -0.80
C VAL A 61 10.89 18.10 -0.25
N GLN A 62 10.67 18.16 1.06
CA GLN A 62 9.87 19.20 1.68
C GLN A 62 10.51 20.58 1.59
N SER A 63 11.85 20.68 1.63
CA SER A 63 12.57 21.93 1.41
C SER A 63 12.36 22.45 -0.01
N VAL A 64 12.60 21.59 -1.01
CA VAL A 64 12.38 21.91 -2.43
C VAL A 64 10.93 22.33 -2.68
N LYS A 65 9.96 21.65 -2.05
CA LYS A 65 8.54 22.02 -2.15
C LYS A 65 8.26 23.44 -1.63
N ARG A 66 8.96 23.91 -0.59
CA ARG A 66 8.80 25.28 -0.08
C ARG A 66 9.35 26.30 -1.08
N GLU A 67 10.55 26.07 -1.61
CA GLU A 67 11.16 26.94 -2.64
C GLU A 67 10.29 27.05 -3.90
N ILE A 68 9.72 25.93 -4.36
CA ILE A 68 8.80 25.94 -5.50
C ILE A 68 7.57 26.80 -5.23
N ASN A 69 7.00 26.74 -4.02
CA ASN A 69 5.84 27.56 -3.67
C ASN A 69 6.18 29.06 -3.60
N GLU A 70 7.39 29.41 -3.16
CA GLU A 70 7.87 30.79 -3.17
C GLU A 70 8.04 31.31 -4.60
N VAL A 71 8.75 30.56 -5.46
CA VAL A 71 8.92 30.90 -6.89
C VAL A 71 7.56 31.00 -7.59
N LYS A 72 6.63 30.08 -7.33
CA LYS A 72 5.26 30.13 -7.86
C LYS A 72 4.57 31.43 -7.48
N SER A 73 4.72 31.87 -6.23
CA SER A 73 4.09 33.09 -5.72
C SER A 73 4.67 34.33 -6.43
N GLU A 74 6.00 34.41 -6.57
CA GLU A 74 6.64 35.50 -7.32
C GLU A 74 6.21 35.55 -8.79
N VAL A 75 6.15 34.40 -9.46
CA VAL A 75 5.73 34.31 -10.87
C VAL A 75 4.28 34.77 -11.00
N GLN A 76 3.40 34.37 -10.09
CA GLN A 76 1.99 34.74 -10.11
C GLN A 76 1.79 36.25 -9.85
N GLU A 77 2.59 36.85 -8.96
CA GLU A 77 2.61 38.32 -8.78
C GLU A 77 3.10 39.04 -10.03
N LYS A 78 4.17 38.55 -10.67
CA LYS A 78 4.68 39.11 -11.94
C LYS A 78 3.65 39.01 -13.07
N ILE A 79 2.94 37.89 -13.18
CA ILE A 79 1.85 37.73 -14.16
C ILE A 79 0.74 38.74 -13.89
N SER A 80 0.25 38.84 -12.64
CA SER A 80 -0.78 39.82 -12.26
C SER A 80 -0.36 41.26 -12.58
N PHE A 81 0.90 41.60 -12.32
CA PHE A 81 1.47 42.89 -12.67
C PHE A 81 1.49 43.14 -14.18
N LEU A 82 1.89 42.14 -14.98
CA LEU A 82 1.90 42.24 -16.43
C LEU A 82 0.48 42.32 -17.02
N GLU A 83 -0.48 41.56 -16.49
CA GLU A 83 -1.89 41.64 -16.87
C GLU A 83 -2.46 43.04 -16.62
N LYS A 84 -2.17 43.64 -15.46
CA LYS A 84 -2.56 45.02 -15.16
C LYS A 84 -1.96 46.02 -16.14
N ARG A 85 -0.66 45.89 -16.45
CA ARG A 85 0.01 46.75 -17.44
C ARG A 85 -0.55 46.59 -18.84
N LEU A 86 -0.97 45.38 -19.22
CA LEU A 86 -1.65 45.12 -20.49
C LEU A 86 -3.00 45.83 -20.54
N CYS A 87 -3.81 45.75 -19.48
CA CYS A 87 -5.07 46.48 -19.38
C CYS A 87 -4.85 48.00 -19.51
N ASP A 88 -3.87 48.57 -18.80
CA ASP A 88 -3.57 50.00 -18.84
C ASP A 88 -3.11 50.47 -20.24
N LEU A 89 -2.48 49.59 -21.03
CA LEU A 89 -2.07 49.86 -22.40
C LEU A 89 -3.23 49.73 -23.40
N GLU A 90 -4.18 48.84 -23.15
CA GLU A 90 -5.40 48.67 -23.96
C GLU A 90 -6.43 49.79 -23.73
N GLU A 91 -6.45 50.43 -22.54
CA GLU A 91 -7.32 51.58 -22.24
C GLU A 91 -6.81 52.91 -22.81
N ARG A 92 -5.57 52.95 -23.34
CA ARG A 92 -5.06 54.14 -24.05
C ARG A 92 -5.69 54.17 -25.44
N PRO A 93 -6.54 55.15 -25.77
CA PRO A 93 -7.13 55.21 -27.10
C PRO A 93 -6.01 55.40 -28.12
N ILE A 94 -5.89 54.47 -29.07
CA ILE A 94 -5.19 54.75 -30.32
C ILE A 94 -6.03 55.82 -31.03
N ASN A 95 -5.71 57.09 -30.76
CA ASN A 95 -6.30 58.21 -31.47
C ASN A 95 -5.87 58.12 -32.94
N SER A 96 -6.75 57.62 -33.81
CA SER A 96 -7.39 58.43 -34.87
C SER A 96 -8.16 57.57 -35.88
N LEU A 97 -9.48 57.61 -35.79
CA LEU A 97 -10.33 58.02 -36.91
C LEU A 97 -11.70 58.46 -36.35
N PRO A 98 -12.15 59.71 -36.58
CA PRO A 98 -13.44 60.16 -36.08
C PRO A 98 -14.52 59.73 -37.07
N SER A 99 -15.21 58.63 -36.80
CA SER A 99 -16.55 58.43 -37.33
C SER A 99 -17.55 58.46 -36.17
N SER A 100 -18.24 59.59 -36.10
CA SER A 100 -19.42 59.85 -35.29
C SER A 100 -20.39 58.67 -35.32
N GLU A 101 -20.79 58.14 -34.15
CA GLU A 101 -22.19 57.98 -33.73
C GLU A 101 -22.35 57.21 -32.40
N VAL A 102 -22.91 57.95 -31.42
CA VAL A 102 -23.90 57.56 -30.40
C VAL A 102 -23.53 56.55 -29.29
N ILE A 103 -23.70 57.09 -28.07
CA ILE A 103 -23.50 56.54 -26.74
C ILE A 103 -24.65 55.62 -26.35
N TYR A 104 -24.40 54.32 -26.18
CA TYR A 104 -25.04 53.48 -25.16
C TYR A 104 -24.01 52.50 -24.63
N SER A 105 -23.50 52.74 -23.42
CA SER A 105 -22.64 51.80 -22.70
C SER A 105 -23.42 50.52 -22.42
N ARG A 106 -23.11 49.46 -23.15
CA ARG A 106 -23.70 48.12 -22.97
C ARG A 106 -23.22 47.53 -21.63
N PRO A 107 -24.09 47.10 -20.72
CA PRO A 107 -23.67 46.47 -19.47
C PRO A 107 -22.90 45.17 -19.75
N THR A 108 -21.65 45.09 -19.30
CA THR A 108 -20.83 43.88 -19.42
C THR A 108 -21.25 42.86 -18.36
N VAL A 109 -21.94 41.79 -18.75
CA VAL A 109 -22.35 40.72 -17.83
C VAL A 109 -21.13 39.83 -17.54
N LYS A 110 -20.76 39.64 -16.26
CA LYS A 110 -19.64 38.77 -15.87
C LYS A 110 -19.89 37.33 -16.32
N SER A 111 -18.86 36.66 -16.83
CA SER A 111 -18.91 35.24 -17.17
C SER A 111 -19.17 34.38 -15.94
N LEU A 112 -20.08 33.43 -16.02
CA LEU A 112 -20.31 32.43 -14.97
C LEU A 112 -19.20 31.38 -14.97
N THR A 113 -18.78 30.94 -13.79
CA THR A 113 -17.89 29.78 -13.60
C THR A 113 -18.73 28.53 -13.37
N PHE A 114 -18.39 27.41 -14.01
CA PHE A 114 -19.10 26.15 -13.78
C PHE A 114 -18.71 25.58 -12.41
N ASP A 115 -19.68 25.51 -11.50
CA ASP A 115 -19.50 25.09 -10.10
C ASP A 115 -19.97 23.64 -9.84
N GLY A 116 -20.47 22.97 -10.88
CA GLY A 116 -21.01 21.61 -10.78
C GLY A 116 -22.37 21.49 -10.09
N GLN A 117 -22.99 22.60 -9.62
CA GLN A 117 -24.33 22.57 -9.02
C GLN A 117 -25.43 22.47 -10.07
N THR A 118 -25.21 23.06 -11.25
CA THR A 118 -26.13 22.99 -12.40
C THR A 118 -25.65 21.95 -13.40
N SER A 119 -26.57 21.38 -14.19
CA SER A 119 -26.17 20.49 -15.27
C SER A 119 -25.37 21.23 -16.34
N TRP A 120 -24.39 20.56 -16.95
CA TRP A 120 -23.52 21.16 -17.97
C TRP A 120 -24.29 21.78 -19.15
N SER A 121 -25.41 21.19 -19.55
CA SER A 121 -26.27 21.71 -20.62
C SER A 121 -26.94 23.04 -20.27
N VAL A 122 -27.33 23.21 -19.00
CA VAL A 122 -27.90 24.46 -18.50
C VAL A 122 -26.81 25.54 -18.46
N PHE A 123 -25.64 25.21 -17.92
CA PHE A 123 -24.49 26.10 -17.93
C PHE A 123 -24.12 26.55 -19.35
N LYS A 124 -24.04 25.62 -20.32
CA LYS A 124 -23.66 25.95 -21.70
C LYS A 124 -24.67 26.89 -22.37
N THR A 125 -25.97 26.61 -22.21
CA THR A 125 -27.03 27.50 -22.69
C THR A 125 -26.91 28.90 -22.08
N GLN A 126 -26.69 28.98 -20.77
CA GLN A 126 -26.54 30.27 -20.08
C GLN A 126 -25.28 31.02 -20.54
N PHE A 127 -24.18 30.30 -20.74
CA PHE A 127 -22.95 30.85 -21.30
C PHE A 127 -23.14 31.38 -22.73
N ASP A 128 -23.89 30.66 -23.58
CA ASP A 128 -24.17 31.10 -24.95
C ASP A 128 -25.03 32.37 -24.99
N VAL A 129 -26.03 32.47 -24.11
CA VAL A 129 -26.84 33.68 -23.93
C VAL A 129 -25.96 34.86 -23.48
N VAL A 130 -25.12 34.66 -22.46
CA VAL A 130 -24.19 35.71 -21.96
C VAL A 130 -23.17 36.12 -23.03
N SER A 131 -22.65 35.16 -23.79
CA SER A 131 -21.70 35.46 -24.87
C SER A 131 -22.34 36.32 -25.97
N SER A 132 -23.60 36.05 -26.30
CA SER A 132 -24.37 36.79 -27.30
C SER A 132 -24.75 38.18 -26.80
N SER A 133 -25.16 38.29 -25.53
CA SER A 133 -25.51 39.57 -24.90
C SER A 133 -24.30 40.49 -24.70
N ASN A 134 -23.10 39.93 -24.54
CA ASN A 134 -21.87 40.70 -24.44
C ASN A 134 -21.21 40.97 -25.80
N GLY A 135 -21.72 40.41 -26.89
CA GLY A 135 -21.11 40.54 -28.22
C GLY A 135 -19.73 39.89 -28.32
N TRP A 136 -19.47 38.83 -27.53
CA TRP A 136 -18.19 38.12 -27.62
C TRP A 136 -18.05 37.46 -28.98
N THR A 137 -17.08 37.94 -29.75
CA THR A 137 -16.70 37.37 -31.05
C THR A 137 -15.74 36.19 -30.85
N GLY A 138 -15.56 35.37 -31.89
CA GLY A 138 -14.97 34.01 -31.81
C GLY A 138 -13.76 33.85 -30.88
N ARG A 139 -12.76 34.74 -30.98
CA ARG A 139 -11.53 34.68 -30.16
C ARG A 139 -11.80 34.90 -28.67
N VAL A 140 -12.58 35.93 -28.33
CA VAL A 140 -12.94 36.26 -26.94
C VAL A 140 -13.80 35.14 -26.35
N LYS A 141 -14.76 34.63 -27.12
CA LYS A 141 -15.61 33.51 -26.71
C LYS A 141 -14.78 32.26 -26.42
N ALA A 142 -13.84 31.90 -27.30
CA ALA A 142 -12.97 30.73 -27.13
C ALA A 142 -12.06 30.86 -25.89
N ARG A 143 -11.50 32.05 -25.64
CA ARG A 143 -10.67 32.31 -24.46
C ARG A 143 -11.46 32.18 -23.16
N THR A 144 -12.68 32.71 -23.12
CA THR A 144 -13.53 32.59 -21.92
C THR A 144 -13.98 31.14 -21.71
N GLU A 145 -14.26 30.40 -22.78
CA GLU A 145 -14.62 28.99 -22.70
C GLU A 145 -13.47 28.11 -22.20
N LEU A 146 -12.22 28.39 -22.61
CA LEU A 146 -11.02 27.71 -22.06
C LEU A 146 -10.91 27.89 -20.55
N LYS A 147 -11.10 29.12 -20.06
CA LYS A 147 -10.98 29.45 -18.63
C LYS A 147 -12.01 28.74 -17.76
N THR A 148 -13.16 28.37 -18.31
CA THR A 148 -14.25 27.71 -17.58
C THR A 148 -14.38 26.23 -17.93
N ARG A 149 -13.48 25.69 -18.77
CA ARG A 149 -13.52 24.30 -19.21
C ARG A 149 -13.14 23.37 -18.06
N LEU A 150 -14.04 22.44 -17.74
CA LEU A 150 -13.82 21.35 -16.82
C LEU A 150 -14.29 20.05 -17.46
N GLN A 151 -13.59 18.93 -17.22
CA GLN A 151 -13.98 17.60 -17.69
C GLN A 151 -15.41 17.31 -17.23
N LYS A 152 -16.21 16.69 -18.10
CA LYS A 152 -17.59 16.31 -17.80
C LYS A 152 -17.62 14.92 -17.14
N PRO A 153 -18.65 14.59 -16.34
CA PRO A 153 -18.82 13.23 -15.85
C PRO A 153 -18.89 12.23 -17.01
N GLY A 154 -18.02 11.22 -17.00
CA GLY A 154 -17.94 10.20 -18.06
C GLY A 154 -17.25 10.64 -19.36
N GLU A 155 -16.74 11.87 -19.44
CA GLU A 155 -15.94 12.33 -20.59
C GLU A 155 -14.52 11.77 -20.49
N SER A 156 -14.09 11.05 -21.53
CA SER A 156 -12.72 10.54 -21.63
C SER A 156 -11.69 11.67 -21.78
N LEU A 157 -10.47 11.47 -21.27
CA LEU A 157 -9.39 12.45 -21.37
C LEU A 157 -9.07 12.88 -22.81
N GLN A 158 -9.23 11.99 -23.80
CA GLN A 158 -8.99 12.29 -25.21
C GLN A 158 -9.99 13.32 -25.75
N VAL A 159 -11.26 13.19 -25.39
CA VAL A 159 -12.32 14.13 -25.81
C VAL A 159 -12.09 15.50 -25.17
N LEU A 160 -11.68 15.53 -23.89
CA LEU A 160 -11.28 16.77 -23.22
C LEU A 160 -10.10 17.44 -23.95
N ALA A 161 -9.04 16.69 -24.22
CA ALA A 161 -7.84 17.21 -24.90
C ALA A 161 -8.15 17.76 -26.29
N ALA A 162 -8.95 17.05 -27.09
CA ALA A 162 -9.34 17.50 -28.43
C ALA A 162 -10.15 18.80 -28.39
N ASP A 163 -11.01 18.98 -27.39
CA ASP A 163 -11.78 20.21 -27.23
C ASP A 163 -10.90 21.38 -26.75
N VAL A 164 -9.96 21.12 -25.84
CA VAL A 164 -8.95 22.12 -25.43
C VAL A 164 -8.11 22.56 -26.62
N GLU A 165 -7.60 21.62 -27.42
CA GLU A 165 -6.83 21.91 -28.63
C GLU A 165 -7.61 22.78 -29.62
N ARG A 166 -8.87 22.40 -29.88
CA ARG A 166 -9.78 23.17 -30.74
C ARG A 166 -9.96 24.60 -30.23
N LEU A 167 -10.20 24.78 -28.93
CA LEU A 167 -10.37 26.10 -28.34
C LEU A 167 -9.07 26.92 -28.34
N MET A 168 -7.92 26.30 -28.11
CA MET A 168 -6.60 26.95 -28.17
C MET A 168 -6.30 27.48 -29.57
N ASN A 169 -6.63 26.71 -30.61
CA ASN A 169 -6.48 27.13 -32.00
C ASN A 169 -7.39 28.32 -32.36
N LEU A 170 -8.56 28.45 -31.73
CA LEU A 170 -9.47 29.59 -31.92
C LEU A 170 -9.06 30.83 -31.10
N ALA A 171 -8.61 30.63 -29.86
CA ALA A 171 -8.28 31.70 -28.93
C ALA A 171 -6.90 32.32 -29.20
N TYR A 172 -5.95 31.52 -29.69
CA TYR A 172 -4.53 31.85 -29.82
C TYR A 172 -3.97 31.41 -31.18
N ALA A 173 -4.69 31.67 -32.27
CA ALA A 173 -4.27 31.30 -33.62
C ALA A 173 -2.91 31.90 -34.04
N GLU A 174 -2.59 33.11 -33.56
CA GLU A 174 -1.38 33.87 -33.91
C GLU A 174 -0.18 33.58 -32.98
N CYS A 175 -0.37 32.75 -31.96
CA CYS A 175 0.68 32.39 -31.01
C CYS A 175 1.59 31.31 -31.61
N PRO A 176 2.92 31.37 -31.39
CA PRO A 176 3.84 30.28 -31.73
C PRO A 176 3.36 28.92 -31.21
N LEU A 177 3.58 27.87 -32.01
CA LEU A 177 3.00 26.55 -31.77
C LEU A 177 3.46 25.95 -30.43
N ASP A 178 4.74 26.10 -30.11
CA ASP A 178 5.37 25.66 -28.86
C ASP A 178 4.68 26.28 -27.63
N ILE A 179 4.53 27.61 -27.63
CA ILE A 179 3.87 28.33 -26.53
C ILE A 179 2.40 27.91 -26.44
N ARG A 180 1.73 27.74 -27.58
CA ARG A 180 0.33 27.31 -27.62
C ARG A 180 0.16 25.89 -27.09
N GLU A 181 1.07 24.97 -27.39
CA GLU A 181 1.04 23.59 -26.91
C GLU A 181 1.30 23.50 -25.40
N SER A 182 2.23 24.30 -24.87
CA SER A 182 2.47 24.36 -23.42
C SER A 182 1.28 24.97 -22.67
N LEU A 183 0.67 26.03 -23.19
CA LEU A 183 -0.56 26.59 -22.63
C LEU A 183 -1.73 25.59 -22.71
N ALA A 184 -1.84 24.86 -23.82
CA ALA A 184 -2.86 23.83 -23.98
C ALA A 184 -2.69 22.70 -22.96
N ALA A 185 -1.45 22.26 -22.69
CA ALA A 185 -1.16 21.29 -21.65
C ALA A 185 -1.62 21.78 -20.28
N GLN A 186 -1.32 23.03 -19.93
CA GLN A 186 -1.73 23.63 -18.66
C GLN A 186 -3.26 23.67 -18.51
N TYR A 187 -3.97 24.20 -19.51
CA TYR A 187 -5.45 24.23 -19.50
C TYR A 187 -6.07 22.84 -19.46
N PHE A 188 -5.48 21.86 -20.16
CA PHE A 188 -5.92 20.47 -20.10
C PHE A 188 -5.80 19.91 -18.69
N ILE A 189 -4.63 20.07 -18.05
CA ILE A 189 -4.37 19.58 -16.69
C ILE A 189 -5.32 20.25 -15.68
N ASP A 190 -5.52 21.57 -15.79
CA ASP A 190 -6.45 22.30 -14.93
C ASP A 190 -7.91 21.85 -15.11
N ALA A 191 -8.27 21.39 -16.31
CA ALA A 191 -9.62 20.91 -16.60
C ALA A 191 -9.89 19.46 -16.15
N ILE A 192 -8.87 18.65 -15.79
CA ILE A 192 -9.06 17.28 -15.30
C ILE A 192 -9.84 17.29 -13.98
N ARG A 193 -10.89 16.46 -13.90
CA ARG A 193 -11.73 16.34 -12.69
C ARG A 193 -11.10 15.51 -11.58
N ASP A 194 -10.44 14.41 -11.93
CA ASP A 194 -9.87 13.49 -10.95
C ASP A 194 -8.61 14.10 -10.35
N GLU A 195 -8.66 14.47 -9.07
CA GLU A 195 -7.59 15.19 -8.39
C GLU A 195 -6.26 14.43 -8.42
N ASP A 196 -6.27 13.10 -8.24
CA ASP A 196 -5.07 12.28 -8.30
C ASP A 196 -4.42 12.30 -9.70
N THR A 197 -5.22 12.14 -10.74
CA THR A 197 -4.76 12.19 -12.13
C THR A 197 -4.28 13.60 -12.50
N GLN A 198 -4.97 14.63 -12.02
CA GLN A 198 -4.56 16.01 -12.19
C GLN A 198 -3.21 16.27 -11.52
N HIS A 199 -3.07 15.99 -10.21
CA HIS A 199 -1.84 16.23 -9.46
C HIS A 199 -0.66 15.42 -9.99
N SER A 200 -0.87 14.14 -10.32
CA SER A 200 0.18 13.32 -10.91
C SER A 200 0.63 13.84 -12.28
N THR A 201 -0.30 14.34 -13.11
CA THR A 201 0.05 14.92 -14.41
C THR A 201 0.75 16.27 -14.25
N ARG A 202 0.37 17.10 -13.27
CA ARG A 202 1.08 18.37 -12.95
C ARG A 202 2.55 18.13 -12.60
N LEU A 203 2.87 17.03 -11.92
CA LEU A 203 4.25 16.71 -11.50
C LEU A 203 5.17 16.28 -12.64
N MET A 204 4.63 15.96 -13.82
CA MET A 204 5.40 15.49 -14.96
C MET A 204 6.01 16.61 -15.79
N ASP A 205 5.72 17.89 -15.48
CA ASP A 205 6.15 19.07 -16.24
C ASP A 205 5.99 18.90 -17.76
N ALA A 206 4.77 18.53 -18.18
CA ALA A 206 4.49 18.23 -19.58
C ALA A 206 4.73 19.46 -20.49
N ILE A 207 5.59 19.29 -21.49
CA ILE A 207 5.98 20.36 -22.44
C ILE A 207 4.84 20.66 -23.43
N ASP A 208 4.10 19.62 -23.82
CA ASP A 208 3.06 19.70 -24.84
C ASP A 208 1.80 18.93 -24.41
N LEU A 209 0.66 19.27 -25.03
CA LEU A 209 -0.65 18.68 -24.72
C LEU A 209 -0.68 17.15 -24.92
N LYS A 210 0.05 16.64 -25.91
CA LYS A 210 0.06 15.21 -26.24
C LYS A 210 0.82 14.41 -25.17
N SER A 211 1.92 14.95 -24.68
CA SER A 211 2.71 14.42 -23.56
C SER A 211 1.89 14.40 -22.28
N ALA A 212 1.16 15.48 -21.97
CA ALA A 212 0.24 15.54 -20.83
C ALA A 212 -0.84 14.45 -20.92
N LEU A 213 -1.55 14.38 -22.07
CA LEU A 213 -2.61 13.38 -22.30
C LEU A 213 -2.07 11.94 -22.18
N ALA A 214 -0.94 11.64 -22.82
CA ALA A 214 -0.36 10.31 -22.80
C ALA A 214 0.02 9.88 -21.38
N TYR A 215 0.55 10.79 -20.57
CA TYR A 215 0.86 10.50 -19.18
C TYR A 215 -0.41 10.29 -18.34
N SER A 216 -1.40 11.20 -18.44
CA SER A 216 -2.66 11.07 -17.69
C SER A 216 -3.35 9.74 -17.99
N MET A 217 -3.38 9.31 -19.26
CA MET A 217 -3.93 8.00 -19.65
C MET A 217 -3.14 6.83 -19.04
N LYS A 218 -1.80 6.89 -19.05
CA LYS A 218 -0.96 5.86 -18.41
C LYS A 218 -1.23 5.79 -16.91
N TYR A 219 -1.40 6.94 -16.25
CA TYR A 219 -1.71 7.02 -14.83
C TYR A 219 -3.08 6.41 -14.52
N GLU A 220 -4.12 6.72 -15.30
CA GLU A 220 -5.44 6.09 -15.16
C GLU A 220 -5.37 4.57 -15.30
N ALA A 221 -4.62 4.07 -16.29
CA ALA A 221 -4.42 2.64 -16.50
C ALA A 221 -3.62 1.98 -15.37
N ALA A 222 -2.59 2.63 -14.85
CA ALA A 222 -1.83 2.11 -13.71
C ALA A 222 -2.69 2.08 -12.42
N ARG A 223 -3.53 3.09 -12.21
CA ARG A 223 -4.39 3.20 -11.02
C ARG A 223 -5.45 2.10 -10.98
N THR A 224 -6.00 1.68 -12.12
CA THR A 224 -6.94 0.54 -12.16
C THR A 224 -6.25 -0.77 -11.78
N VAL A 225 -5.02 -1.00 -12.24
CA VAL A 225 -4.23 -2.20 -11.88
C VAL A 225 -3.83 -2.19 -10.40
N SER A 226 -3.36 -1.06 -9.87
CA SER A 226 -2.95 -0.95 -8.46
C SER A 226 -4.08 -1.27 -7.49
N LYS A 227 -5.30 -0.75 -7.76
CA LYS A 227 -6.50 -1.06 -6.96
C LYS A 227 -6.88 -2.54 -6.98
N THR A 228 -6.53 -3.27 -8.04
CA THR A 228 -6.71 -4.74 -8.09
C THR A 228 -5.57 -5.49 -7.39
N SER A 229 -4.37 -4.92 -7.30
CA SER A 229 -3.18 -5.57 -6.73
C SER A 229 -3.09 -5.51 -5.20
N GLU A 230 -3.68 -4.49 -4.56
CA GLU A 230 -3.77 -4.42 -3.10
C GLU A 230 -4.53 -5.61 -2.49
N HIS A 231 -5.35 -6.29 -3.31
CA HIS A 231 -6.08 -7.48 -2.89
C HIS A 231 -5.26 -8.78 -2.93
N VAL A 232 -4.00 -8.78 -3.40
CA VAL A 232 -3.27 -10.02 -3.78
C VAL A 232 -1.90 -10.22 -3.09
N ARG A 233 -1.38 -9.28 -2.30
CA ARG A 233 -0.04 -9.45 -1.70
C ARG A 233 -0.06 -10.24 -0.37
N SER A 234 -0.08 -11.56 -0.48
CA SER A 234 0.46 -12.50 0.51
C SER A 234 1.62 -13.24 -0.15
N LEU A 235 2.85 -12.77 0.08
CA LEU A 235 4.07 -13.39 -0.47
C LEU A 235 4.74 -14.13 0.69
N GLU A 236 4.65 -15.46 0.68
CA GLU A 236 5.26 -16.32 1.69
C GLU A 236 6.78 -16.33 1.51
N VAL A 237 7.51 -15.95 2.56
CA VAL A 237 8.98 -15.99 2.61
C VAL A 237 9.39 -17.39 3.06
N GLU A 238 10.22 -18.10 2.26
CA GLU A 238 10.78 -19.38 2.69
C GLU A 238 11.77 -19.19 3.84
N ASP A 239 11.40 -19.73 5.01
CA ASP A 239 12.10 -19.52 6.27
C ASP A 239 13.13 -20.62 6.55
N SER A 240 14.41 -20.23 6.59
CA SER A 240 15.55 -21.07 6.99
C SER A 240 15.40 -21.69 8.40
N SER A 241 14.48 -21.17 9.22
CA SER A 241 14.08 -21.71 10.52
C SER A 241 13.51 -23.13 10.43
N LYS A 242 12.88 -23.51 9.31
CA LYS A 242 12.22 -24.82 9.13
C LYS A 242 13.21 -25.99 9.26
N LYS A 243 14.40 -25.86 8.66
CA LYS A 243 15.46 -26.90 8.74
C LYS A 243 16.01 -27.11 10.15
N LYS A 244 16.06 -26.07 10.99
CA LYS A 244 16.53 -26.19 12.38
C LYS A 244 15.48 -26.88 13.26
N VAL A 245 14.20 -26.61 13.02
CA VAL A 245 13.06 -27.26 13.69
C VAL A 245 13.01 -28.76 13.36
N ASP A 246 13.20 -29.14 12.10
CA ASP A 246 13.21 -30.55 11.67
C ASP A 246 14.31 -31.37 12.36
N LYS A 247 15.47 -30.76 12.59
CA LYS A 247 16.57 -31.41 13.32
C LYS A 247 16.23 -31.61 14.79
N PHE A 248 15.53 -30.66 15.41
CA PHE A 248 15.07 -30.77 16.79
C PHE A 248 13.98 -31.85 16.95
N GLU A 249 13.03 -31.89 16.01
CA GLU A 249 11.99 -32.92 15.91
C GLU A 249 12.59 -34.34 15.84
N SER A 250 13.68 -34.50 15.07
CA SER A 250 14.37 -35.79 14.96
C SER A 250 15.01 -36.26 16.27
N LEU A 251 15.48 -35.32 17.11
CA LEU A 251 16.07 -35.63 18.41
C LEU A 251 15.00 -36.00 19.44
N LEU A 252 13.85 -35.31 19.43
CA LEU A 252 12.69 -35.63 20.27
C LEU A 252 12.18 -37.06 19.99
N ASN A 253 12.01 -37.41 18.72
CA ASN A 253 11.59 -38.75 18.31
C ASN A 253 12.57 -39.85 18.77
N ARG A 254 13.87 -39.56 18.77
CA ARG A 254 14.89 -40.49 19.24
C ARG A 254 14.86 -40.69 20.75
N LEU A 255 14.60 -39.63 21.52
CA LEU A 255 14.40 -39.69 22.97
C LEU A 255 13.13 -40.46 23.35
N GLU A 256 12.04 -40.20 22.65
CA GLU A 256 10.77 -40.90 22.87
C GLU A 256 10.93 -42.41 22.64
N LYS A 257 11.63 -42.80 21.57
CA LYS A 257 11.96 -44.21 21.29
C LYS A 257 12.79 -44.84 22.40
N PHE A 258 13.75 -44.09 22.96
CA PHE A 258 14.60 -44.56 24.05
C PHE A 258 13.80 -44.79 25.34
N LEU A 259 12.93 -43.85 25.70
CA LEU A 259 12.04 -43.96 26.86
C LEU A 259 11.07 -45.14 26.73
N ASN A 260 10.46 -45.31 25.55
CA ASN A 260 9.57 -46.43 25.25
C ASN A 260 10.29 -47.77 25.40
N ASN A 261 11.53 -47.87 24.92
CA ASN A 261 12.34 -49.08 25.10
C ASN A 261 12.63 -49.35 26.59
N CYS A 262 13.07 -48.36 27.37
CA CYS A 262 13.31 -48.50 28.82
C CYS A 262 12.06 -48.96 29.60
N ILE A 263 10.88 -48.47 29.22
CA ILE A 263 9.60 -48.87 29.81
C ILE A 263 9.27 -50.32 29.45
N THR A 264 9.52 -50.75 28.21
CA THR A 264 9.27 -52.14 27.79
C THR A 264 10.21 -53.15 28.46
N GLU A 265 11.46 -52.78 28.72
CA GLU A 265 12.39 -53.63 29.47
C GLU A 265 11.96 -53.79 30.93
N LYS A 266 11.51 -52.71 31.59
CA LYS A 266 10.93 -52.78 32.95
C LYS A 266 9.66 -53.63 33.02
N LYS A 267 8.80 -53.59 31.99
CA LYS A 267 7.58 -54.43 31.90
C LYS A 267 7.86 -55.92 31.66
N LYS A 268 8.99 -56.28 31.05
CA LYS A 268 9.40 -57.69 30.85
C LYS A 268 10.06 -58.30 32.10
N ALA A 269 10.65 -57.48 32.96
CA ALA A 269 11.28 -57.92 34.21
C ALA A 269 10.25 -58.32 35.30
N THR A 270 9.02 -57.81 35.25
CA THR A 270 7.90 -58.24 36.10
C THR A 270 7.21 -59.50 35.55
N ARG A 271 7.96 -60.57 35.30
CA ARG A 271 7.35 -61.87 34.97
C ARG A 271 6.55 -62.38 36.18
N ARG A 272 5.22 -62.44 36.02
CA ARG A 272 4.27 -63.09 36.93
C ARG A 272 4.73 -64.53 37.20
N ASN A 273 4.92 -64.88 38.47
CA ASN A 273 5.29 -66.24 38.87
C ASN A 273 4.13 -67.20 38.53
N PRO A 274 4.29 -68.19 37.62
CA PRO A 274 3.20 -69.06 37.18
C PRO A 274 2.61 -69.92 38.29
N ASN A 275 3.34 -70.13 39.40
CA ASN A 275 2.92 -70.95 40.52
C ASN A 275 2.15 -70.19 41.61
N VAL A 276 1.87 -68.90 41.44
CA VAL A 276 1.07 -68.16 42.42
C VAL A 276 -0.41 -68.58 42.32
N THR A 277 -0.97 -69.06 43.43
CA THR A 277 -2.39 -69.41 43.55
C THR A 277 -3.21 -68.21 44.03
N CYS A 278 -4.30 -67.93 43.32
CA CYS A 278 -5.23 -66.87 43.70
C CYS A 278 -6.04 -67.29 44.92
N TRP A 279 -5.99 -66.51 46.01
CA TRP A 279 -6.71 -66.79 47.26
C TRP A 279 -8.24 -66.68 47.14
N GLN A 280 -8.76 -66.14 46.03
CA GLN A 280 -10.20 -65.97 45.81
C GLN A 280 -10.83 -67.03 44.91
N CYS A 281 -10.08 -67.60 43.95
CA CYS A 281 -10.61 -68.65 43.05
C CYS A 281 -9.80 -69.95 43.05
N ASN A 282 -8.71 -70.02 43.84
CA ASN A 282 -7.75 -71.12 43.91
C ASN A 282 -7.12 -71.56 42.58
N ARG A 283 -7.24 -70.75 41.50
CA ARG A 283 -6.57 -71.01 40.23
C ARG A 283 -5.15 -70.42 40.23
N LYS A 284 -4.21 -71.12 39.59
CA LYS A 284 -2.81 -70.70 39.46
C LYS A 284 -2.64 -69.61 38.41
N GLY A 285 -1.59 -68.80 38.53
CA GLY A 285 -1.12 -67.83 37.53
C GLY A 285 -1.45 -66.35 37.81
N HIS A 286 -2.18 -66.02 38.87
CA HIS A 286 -2.51 -64.64 39.25
C HIS A 286 -2.78 -64.46 40.76
N LEU A 287 -2.71 -63.23 41.25
CA LEU A 287 -3.01 -62.86 42.64
C LEU A 287 -4.47 -62.40 42.77
N GLN A 288 -5.01 -62.37 44.00
CA GLN A 288 -6.42 -62.01 44.27
C GLN A 288 -6.85 -60.66 43.68
N ARG A 289 -5.96 -59.66 43.69
CA ARG A 289 -6.21 -58.33 43.10
C ARG A 289 -6.44 -58.34 41.58
N ASP A 290 -5.97 -59.39 40.92
CA ASP A 290 -6.05 -59.57 39.47
C ASP A 290 -7.10 -60.65 39.10
N CYS A 291 -7.95 -61.07 40.05
CA CYS A 291 -8.95 -62.13 39.88
C CYS A 291 -10.24 -61.59 39.24
N GLN A 292 -10.62 -62.14 38.09
CA GLN A 292 -11.84 -61.75 37.34
C GLN A 292 -13.11 -62.52 37.79
N ALA A 293 -13.04 -63.29 38.88
CA ALA A 293 -14.21 -64.03 39.40
C ALA A 293 -15.12 -63.09 40.22
N ILE A 294 -16.39 -62.99 39.84
CA ILE A 294 -17.42 -62.20 40.51
C ILE A 294 -17.69 -62.82 41.90
N LYS A 295 -17.68 -61.99 42.95
CA LYS A 295 -17.97 -62.43 44.33
C LYS A 295 -19.42 -62.95 44.41
N PRO A 296 -19.70 -64.10 45.04
CA PRO A 296 -21.08 -64.44 45.40
C PRO A 296 -21.53 -63.47 46.51
N ASN A 297 -22.62 -62.74 46.27
CA ASN A 297 -23.30 -61.94 47.30
C ASN A 297 -23.65 -62.84 48.49
N GLN A 298 -23.17 -62.51 49.68
CA GLN A 298 -23.74 -63.04 50.92
C GLN A 298 -24.82 -62.08 51.38
N GLU A 299 -26.08 -62.47 51.16
CA GLU A 299 -27.22 -62.00 51.97
C GLU A 299 -27.15 -62.70 53.33
N ASN A 300 -26.86 -61.93 54.37
CA ASN A 300 -27.48 -61.94 55.71
C ASN A 300 -26.73 -60.98 56.64
#